data_AF-A0A8T3QTV1-F1
#
_entry.id   AF-A0A8T3QTV1-F1
#
_cell.length_a   1.000
_cell.length_b   1.000
_cell.length_c   1.000
_cell.angle_alpha   90.00
_cell.angle_beta   90.00
_cell.angle_gamma   90.00
#
_symmetry.space_group_name_H-M   'P 1'
#
loop_
_entity.id
_entity.type
_entity.pdbx_description
1 polymer ?
#
loop_
_entity_poly.entity_id
_entity_poly.type
_entity_poly.pdbx_seq_one_letter_code
_entity_poly.pdbx_strand_id
1 'polypeptide(L)'
;MKPVPELAVGETWAYRARGQDSLVQVSIVRLGIKTPARVLVRWVADEFEGAQDWVPHARLKAKWADVDEFRAREARWDTVQAEAQDLSEAMSSAASTVFDLLIDEKLASLGYNAENGVLRIHDVAGLAASVDLDPEELRKAPAFEEASDLISPISAAVDVARRAAERDPYRVLQYVEREEADAAREGIYGRFYRGRGPNGGMEISPEICRQVDEEHGKPVRAILREWCGAGPVDVRYEIAVLREETQRLQELATSALDALRTAGNVRTANRIERESATPRKLS
;
A
#
# COMPACT_ATOMS: atom_id res chain seq x y z
N MET A 1 -3.08 -9.01 -19.11
CA MET A 1 -3.33 -8.53 -20.49
C MET A 1 -4.83 -8.31 -20.60
N LYS A 2 -5.31 -7.07 -20.59
CA LYS A 2 -6.76 -6.79 -20.73
C LYS A 2 -7.20 -7.39 -22.08
N PRO A 3 -8.36 -8.09 -22.16
CA PRO A 3 -8.83 -8.64 -23.42
C PRO A 3 -8.93 -7.52 -24.45
N VAL A 4 -8.36 -7.74 -25.64
CA VAL A 4 -8.53 -6.81 -26.75
C VAL A 4 -10.02 -6.80 -27.06
N PRO A 5 -10.71 -5.66 -26.92
CA PRO A 5 -12.13 -5.60 -27.27
C PRO A 5 -12.28 -6.00 -28.74
N GLU A 6 -13.33 -6.74 -29.06
CA GLU A 6 -13.55 -7.27 -30.41
C GLU A 6 -13.67 -6.11 -31.39
N LEU A 7 -12.63 -5.90 -32.20
CA LEU A 7 -12.56 -4.81 -33.18
C LEU A 7 -13.28 -5.24 -34.45
N ALA A 8 -14.22 -4.44 -34.94
CA ALA A 8 -14.89 -4.69 -36.22
C ALA A 8 -14.67 -3.57 -37.25
N VAL A 9 -14.58 -3.96 -38.52
CA VAL A 9 -14.49 -3.01 -39.64
C VAL A 9 -15.78 -2.19 -39.71
N GLY A 10 -15.65 -0.89 -39.92
CA GLY A 10 -16.75 0.08 -39.92
C GLY A 10 -17.06 0.70 -38.57
N GLU A 11 -16.56 0.14 -37.46
CA GLU A 11 -16.74 0.76 -36.15
C GLU A 11 -15.96 2.05 -36.00
N THR A 12 -16.51 2.97 -35.20
CA THR A 12 -15.84 4.22 -34.81
C THR A 12 -15.26 4.11 -33.40
N TRP A 13 -14.02 4.57 -33.25
CA TRP A 13 -13.22 4.42 -32.05
C TRP A 13 -12.55 5.75 -31.69
N ALA A 14 -12.32 5.93 -30.40
CA ALA A 14 -11.51 7.01 -29.87
C ALA A 14 -10.01 6.62 -29.96
N TYR A 15 -9.25 7.39 -30.74
CA TYR A 15 -7.81 7.22 -30.92
C TYR A 15 -7.03 8.24 -30.08
N ARG A 16 -5.93 7.80 -29.47
CA ARG A 16 -4.95 8.68 -28.81
C ARG A 16 -3.52 8.24 -29.12
N ALA A 17 -2.69 9.16 -29.62
CA ALA A 17 -1.31 8.86 -30.01
C ALA A 17 -0.37 8.70 -28.81
N ARG A 18 -0.44 9.64 -27.85
CA ARG A 18 0.28 9.66 -26.57
C ARG A 18 -0.68 9.97 -25.44
N GLY A 19 -0.35 9.58 -24.20
CA GLY A 19 -1.25 9.76 -23.04
C GLY A 19 -1.82 11.17 -22.86
N GLN A 20 -1.02 12.20 -23.16
CA GLN A 20 -1.38 13.62 -23.05
C GLN A 20 -2.22 14.18 -24.21
N ASP A 21 -2.36 13.45 -25.32
CA ASP A 21 -3.03 13.96 -26.52
C ASP A 21 -4.56 13.82 -26.40
N SER A 22 -5.30 14.72 -27.04
CA SER A 22 -6.76 14.64 -27.13
C SER A 22 -7.22 13.38 -27.87
N LEU A 23 -8.39 12.86 -27.47
CA LEU A 23 -9.04 11.76 -28.18
C LEU A 23 -9.63 12.25 -29.50
N VAL A 24 -9.29 11.55 -30.59
CA VAL A 24 -9.76 11.85 -31.95
C VAL A 24 -10.61 10.70 -32.46
N GLN A 25 -11.70 11.01 -33.18
CA GLN A 25 -12.56 10.00 -33.77
C GLN A 25 -11.91 9.39 -35.02
N VAL A 26 -11.84 8.05 -35.05
CA VAL A 26 -11.40 7.28 -36.21
C VAL A 26 -12.40 6.18 -36.54
N SER A 27 -12.43 5.73 -37.78
CA SER A 27 -13.19 4.56 -38.24
C SER A 27 -12.25 3.43 -38.64
N ILE A 28 -12.58 2.20 -38.29
CA ILE A 28 -11.78 1.02 -38.64
C ILE A 28 -12.04 0.66 -40.10
N VAL A 29 -11.00 0.70 -40.93
CA VAL A 29 -11.08 0.33 -42.35
C VAL A 29 -10.65 -1.12 -42.55
N ARG A 30 -9.62 -1.59 -41.84
CA ARG A 30 -9.09 -2.95 -41.98
C ARG A 30 -8.33 -3.41 -40.75
N LEU A 31 -8.45 -4.69 -40.43
CA LEU A 31 -7.63 -5.35 -39.40
C LEU A 31 -6.37 -5.95 -40.03
N GLY A 32 -5.22 -5.70 -39.41
CA GLY A 32 -3.94 -6.24 -39.83
C GLY A 32 -3.77 -7.68 -39.37
N ILE A 33 -3.22 -8.52 -40.24
CA ILE A 33 -3.01 -9.96 -39.99
C ILE A 33 -1.60 -10.29 -39.46
N LYS A 34 -0.69 -9.30 -39.46
CA LYS A 34 0.70 -9.47 -39.05
C LYS A 34 0.92 -9.03 -37.60
N THR A 35 1.86 -9.68 -36.93
CA THR A 35 2.31 -9.32 -35.58
C THR A 35 3.43 -8.27 -35.65
N PRO A 36 3.39 -7.19 -34.83
CA PRO A 36 2.32 -6.84 -33.90
C PRO A 36 1.05 -6.36 -34.62
N ALA A 37 -0.12 -6.74 -34.10
CA ALA A 37 -1.42 -6.42 -34.70
C ALA A 37 -1.63 -4.91 -34.81
N ARG A 38 -1.75 -4.43 -36.05
CA ARG A 38 -2.09 -3.04 -36.40
C ARG A 38 -3.47 -2.98 -37.03
N VAL A 39 -4.10 -1.82 -36.94
CA VAL A 39 -5.43 -1.56 -37.47
C VAL A 39 -5.31 -0.39 -38.44
N LEU A 40 -5.78 -0.55 -39.67
CA LEU A 40 -5.91 0.56 -40.61
C LEU A 40 -7.13 1.36 -40.20
N VAL A 41 -6.91 2.62 -39.86
CA VAL A 41 -7.97 3.54 -39.47
C VAL A 41 -8.07 4.67 -40.47
N ARG A 42 -9.27 5.27 -40.57
CA ARG A 42 -9.53 6.52 -41.28
C ARG A 42 -9.96 7.57 -40.27
N TRP A 43 -9.34 8.74 -40.30
CA TRP A 43 -9.74 9.87 -39.46
C TRP A 43 -11.08 10.43 -39.93
N VAL A 44 -11.98 10.68 -39.00
CA VAL A 44 -13.36 11.10 -39.30
C VAL A 44 -13.49 12.61 -39.45
N ALA A 45 -12.72 13.40 -38.67
CA ALA A 45 -12.81 14.85 -38.73
C ALA A 45 -12.23 15.40 -40.06
N ASP A 46 -12.90 16.42 -40.61
CA ASP A 46 -12.60 17.00 -41.92
C ASP A 46 -11.19 17.56 -42.03
N GLU A 47 -10.62 18.04 -40.92
CA GLU A 47 -9.24 18.56 -40.85
C GLU A 47 -8.16 17.54 -41.23
N PHE A 48 -8.50 16.24 -41.21
CA PHE A 48 -7.60 15.16 -41.62
C PHE A 48 -7.82 14.73 -43.08
N GLU A 49 -8.76 15.36 -43.80
CA GLU A 49 -9.03 15.10 -45.22
C GLU A 49 -9.20 13.61 -45.58
N GLY A 50 -9.76 12.82 -44.66
CA GLY A 50 -9.97 11.37 -44.83
C GLY A 50 -8.67 10.55 -44.88
N ALA A 51 -7.58 11.07 -44.31
CA ALA A 51 -6.31 10.37 -44.15
C ALA A 51 -6.50 8.96 -43.56
N GLN A 52 -5.56 8.06 -43.87
CA GLN A 52 -5.57 6.69 -43.37
C GLN A 52 -4.16 6.26 -42.95
N ASP A 53 -4.08 5.48 -41.87
CA ASP A 53 -2.81 4.98 -41.34
C ASP A 53 -3.01 3.69 -40.56
N TRP A 54 -1.95 2.90 -40.47
CA TRP A 54 -1.88 1.73 -39.65
C TRP A 54 -1.49 2.12 -38.23
N VAL A 55 -2.39 2.00 -37.27
CA VAL A 55 -2.09 2.31 -35.86
C VAL A 55 -1.96 1.02 -35.04
N PRO A 56 -1.13 0.99 -33.98
CA PRO A 56 -1.18 -0.07 -32.99
C PRO A 56 -2.56 -0.11 -32.34
N HIS A 57 -3.14 -1.31 -32.17
CA HIS A 57 -4.49 -1.45 -31.59
C HIS A 57 -4.60 -0.80 -30.18
N ALA A 58 -3.52 -0.81 -29.39
CA ALA A 58 -3.46 -0.23 -28.04
C ALA A 58 -3.70 1.30 -27.99
N ARG A 59 -3.69 1.99 -29.14
CA ARG A 59 -4.03 3.41 -29.25
C ARG A 59 -5.54 3.66 -29.42
N LEU A 60 -6.32 2.62 -29.68
CA LEU A 60 -7.79 2.67 -29.67
C LEU A 60 -8.25 2.44 -28.23
N LYS A 61 -8.89 3.46 -27.63
CA LYS A 61 -9.17 3.50 -26.19
C LYS A 61 -10.56 3.02 -25.82
N ALA A 62 -11.56 3.46 -26.58
CA ALA A 62 -12.96 3.12 -26.39
C ALA A 62 -13.70 3.25 -27.73
N LYS A 63 -14.88 2.67 -27.84
CA LYS A 63 -15.79 2.99 -28.96
C LYS A 63 -16.14 4.47 -28.89
N TRP A 64 -16.34 5.11 -30.03
CA TRP A 64 -16.64 6.54 -30.03
C TRP A 64 -17.97 6.86 -29.35
N ALA A 65 -18.94 5.95 -29.40
CA ALA A 65 -20.21 6.07 -28.68
C ALA A 65 -20.02 6.16 -27.15
N ASP A 66 -18.92 5.61 -26.61
CA ASP A 66 -18.62 5.55 -25.19
C ASP A 66 -17.50 6.53 -24.79
N VAL A 67 -17.13 7.47 -25.69
CA VAL A 67 -15.97 8.36 -25.48
C VAL A 67 -16.13 9.27 -24.27
N ASP A 68 -17.35 9.72 -23.99
CA ASP A 68 -17.62 10.62 -22.86
C ASP A 68 -17.58 9.85 -21.53
N GLU A 69 -18.02 8.59 -21.50
CA GLU A 69 -17.84 7.71 -20.33
C GLU A 69 -16.36 7.46 -20.07
N PHE A 70 -15.58 7.19 -21.13
CA PHE A 70 -14.14 7.02 -21.04
C PHE A 70 -13.45 8.27 -20.49
N ARG A 71 -13.79 9.47 -21.00
CA ARG A 71 -13.27 10.75 -20.48
C ARG A 71 -13.67 10.99 -19.03
N ALA A 72 -14.91 10.71 -18.66
CA ALA A 72 -15.39 10.85 -17.29
C ALA A 72 -14.65 9.90 -16.34
N ARG A 73 -14.33 8.68 -16.79
CA ARG A 73 -13.49 7.74 -16.04
C ARG A 73 -12.07 8.28 -15.86
N GLU A 74 -11.42 8.77 -16.91
CA GLU A 74 -10.08 9.36 -16.80
C GLU A 74 -10.07 10.56 -15.83
N ALA A 75 -11.07 11.44 -15.92
CA ALA A 75 -11.19 12.58 -15.01
C ALA A 75 -11.33 12.15 -13.52
N ARG A 76 -12.03 11.05 -13.22
CA ARG A 76 -12.08 10.50 -11.85
C ARG A 76 -10.71 10.04 -11.37
N TRP A 77 -9.98 9.31 -12.22
CA TRP A 77 -8.62 8.87 -11.93
C TRP A 77 -7.66 10.05 -11.73
N ASP A 78 -7.70 11.05 -12.62
CA ASP A 78 -6.87 12.25 -12.52
C ASP A 78 -7.15 13.02 -11.22
N THR A 79 -8.44 13.10 -10.81
CA THR A 79 -8.83 13.77 -9.56
C THR A 79 -8.23 13.07 -8.35
N VAL A 80 -8.34 11.74 -8.28
CA VAL A 80 -7.80 10.94 -7.17
C VAL A 80 -6.26 11.00 -7.12
N GLN A 81 -5.60 10.97 -8.28
CA GLN A 81 -4.14 11.00 -8.38
C GLN A 81 -3.54 12.38 -8.13
N ALA A 82 -4.29 13.47 -8.37
CA ALA A 82 -3.80 14.82 -8.15
C ALA A 82 -3.34 15.05 -6.69
N GLU A 83 -4.05 14.48 -5.71
CA GLU A 83 -3.69 14.61 -4.28
C GLU A 83 -2.33 14.00 -3.94
N ALA A 84 -1.87 13.01 -4.71
CA ALA A 84 -0.58 12.38 -4.47
C ALA A 84 0.60 13.30 -4.80
N GLN A 85 0.40 14.36 -5.58
CA GLN A 85 1.45 15.32 -5.91
C GLN A 85 1.82 16.22 -4.73
N ASP A 86 0.86 16.46 -3.83
CA ASP A 86 1.05 17.33 -2.66
C ASP A 86 1.55 16.56 -1.42
N LEU A 87 1.49 15.22 -1.46
CA LEU A 87 1.92 14.38 -0.35
C LEU A 87 3.44 14.24 -0.31
N SER A 88 4.05 14.41 0.86
CA SER A 88 5.48 14.19 1.00
C SER A 88 5.85 12.72 0.81
N GLU A 89 7.03 12.47 0.25
CA GLU A 89 7.56 11.11 0.05
C GLU A 89 7.64 10.33 1.36
N ALA A 90 8.00 11.00 2.46
CA ALA A 90 8.06 10.41 3.79
C ALA A 90 6.67 9.95 4.29
N MET A 91 5.63 10.75 4.04
CA MET A 91 4.26 10.41 4.42
C MET A 91 3.74 9.22 3.60
N SER A 92 3.98 9.23 2.28
CA SER A 92 3.64 8.12 1.39
C SER A 92 4.35 6.83 1.80
N SER A 93 5.65 6.91 2.11
CA SER A 93 6.46 5.77 2.56
C SER A 93 6.03 5.24 3.92
N ALA A 94 5.64 6.13 4.86
CA ALA A 94 5.08 5.73 6.15
C ALA A 94 3.74 5.00 5.99
N ALA A 95 2.85 5.50 5.14
CA ALA A 95 1.60 4.81 4.82
C ALA A 95 1.87 3.43 4.20
N SER A 96 2.76 3.33 3.21
CA SER A 96 3.16 2.06 2.60
C SER A 96 3.69 1.06 3.61
N THR A 97 4.55 1.52 4.54
CA THR A 97 5.10 0.67 5.60
C THR A 97 4.00 0.09 6.47
N VAL A 98 3.00 0.89 6.86
CA VAL A 98 1.88 0.40 7.67
C VAL A 98 1.02 -0.59 6.90
N PHE A 99 0.76 -0.33 5.62
CA PHE A 99 0.03 -1.27 4.76
C PHE A 99 0.74 -2.63 4.71
N ASP A 100 2.04 -2.65 4.46
CA ASP A 100 2.83 -3.90 4.41
C ASP A 100 2.84 -4.66 5.75
N LEU A 101 2.76 -3.95 6.87
CA LEU A 101 2.85 -4.55 8.21
C LEU A 101 1.51 -5.03 8.76
N LEU A 102 0.44 -4.25 8.56
CA LEU A 102 -0.81 -4.35 9.31
C LEU A 102 -2.04 -4.62 8.44
N ILE A 103 -2.02 -4.21 7.16
CA ILE A 103 -3.20 -4.32 6.29
C ILE A 103 -3.09 -5.58 5.43
N ASP A 104 -4.11 -6.44 5.49
CA ASP A 104 -4.19 -7.58 4.59
C ASP A 104 -4.44 -7.06 3.16
N GLU A 105 -3.60 -7.48 2.21
CA GLU A 105 -3.70 -7.12 0.78
C GLU A 105 -5.08 -7.48 0.18
N LYS A 106 -5.80 -8.46 0.78
CA LYS A 106 -7.18 -8.80 0.38
C LYS A 106 -8.22 -7.76 0.80
N LEU A 107 -7.91 -6.89 1.76
CA LEU A 107 -8.79 -5.81 2.19
C LEU A 107 -8.50 -4.56 1.36
N ALA A 108 -7.23 -4.20 1.23
CA ALA A 108 -6.81 -3.04 0.45
C ALA A 108 -5.33 -3.11 0.06
N SER A 109 -5.00 -2.39 -1.01
CA SER A 109 -3.64 -2.24 -1.52
C SER A 109 -3.38 -0.81 -1.97
N LEU A 110 -2.11 -0.37 -1.87
CA LEU A 110 -1.68 0.89 -2.47
C LEU A 110 -1.37 0.68 -3.94
N GLY A 111 -1.84 1.58 -4.79
CA GLY A 111 -1.58 1.53 -6.22
C GLY A 111 -0.10 1.73 -6.55
N TYR A 112 0.34 1.09 -7.63
CA TYR A 112 1.74 1.13 -8.08
C TYR A 112 1.82 1.57 -9.55
N ASN A 113 2.97 2.10 -9.97
CA ASN A 113 3.20 2.64 -11.32
C ASN A 113 2.14 3.67 -11.75
N ALA A 114 1.31 3.33 -12.74
CA ALA A 114 0.27 4.19 -13.29
C ALA A 114 -0.91 4.41 -12.32
N GLU A 115 -0.97 3.63 -11.24
CA GLU A 115 -1.93 3.79 -10.14
C GLU A 115 -1.22 4.34 -8.88
N ASN A 116 0.04 4.78 -8.97
CA ASN A 116 0.74 5.34 -7.82
C ASN A 116 -0.03 6.53 -7.24
N GLY A 117 -0.16 6.58 -5.91
CA GLY A 117 -0.91 7.64 -5.24
C GLY A 117 -2.41 7.38 -5.10
N VAL A 118 -2.87 6.14 -5.27
CA VAL A 118 -4.26 5.77 -4.96
C VAL A 118 -4.30 4.62 -3.94
N LEU A 119 -5.38 4.57 -3.18
CA LEU A 119 -5.79 3.45 -2.36
C LEU A 119 -6.83 2.63 -3.12
N ARG A 120 -6.60 1.33 -3.28
CA ARG A 120 -7.58 0.38 -3.82
C ARG A 120 -8.12 -0.48 -2.67
N ILE A 121 -9.43 -0.44 -2.45
CA ILE A 121 -10.10 -1.14 -1.37
C ILE A 121 -10.97 -2.25 -1.97
N HIS A 122 -10.60 -3.50 -1.69
CA HIS A 122 -11.24 -4.71 -2.19
C HIS A 122 -12.42 -5.15 -1.30
N ASP A 123 -12.36 -4.84 0.00
CA ASP A 123 -13.42 -5.08 0.96
C ASP A 123 -13.56 -3.88 1.90
N VAL A 124 -14.48 -2.97 1.57
CA VAL A 124 -14.70 -1.74 2.34
C VAL A 124 -15.16 -2.05 3.76
N ALA A 125 -16.03 -3.04 3.94
CA ALA A 125 -16.54 -3.38 5.26
C ALA A 125 -15.45 -4.05 6.12
N GLY A 126 -14.68 -4.96 5.52
CA GLY A 126 -13.56 -5.63 6.17
C GLY A 126 -12.43 -4.68 6.56
N LEU A 127 -12.06 -3.74 5.66
CA LEU A 127 -11.06 -2.72 5.97
C LEU A 127 -11.56 -1.79 7.09
N ALA A 128 -12.77 -1.26 6.97
CA ALA A 128 -13.35 -0.38 7.98
C ALA A 128 -13.37 -1.04 9.38
N ALA A 129 -13.77 -2.31 9.44
CA ALA A 129 -13.77 -3.07 10.69
C ALA A 129 -12.35 -3.32 11.25
N SER A 130 -11.34 -3.51 10.39
CA SER A 130 -9.97 -3.79 10.86
C SER A 130 -9.30 -2.57 11.49
N VAL A 131 -9.66 -1.36 11.06
CA VAL A 131 -9.10 -0.09 11.57
C VAL A 131 -10.10 0.77 12.37
N ASP A 132 -11.26 0.22 12.71
CA ASP A 132 -12.33 0.90 13.47
C ASP A 132 -12.74 2.26 12.85
N LEU A 133 -12.99 2.24 11.54
CA LEU A 133 -13.53 3.36 10.77
C LEU A 133 -14.98 3.10 10.36
N ASP A 134 -15.73 4.18 10.13
CA ASP A 134 -17.02 4.09 9.46
C ASP A 134 -16.78 3.80 7.96
N PRO A 135 -17.40 2.74 7.37
CA PRO A 135 -17.30 2.46 5.94
C PRO A 135 -17.61 3.66 5.03
N GLU A 136 -18.48 4.58 5.45
CA GLU A 136 -18.83 5.76 4.66
C GLU A 136 -17.72 6.82 4.63
N GLU A 137 -16.81 6.83 5.61
CA GLU A 137 -15.61 7.67 5.58
C GLU A 137 -14.69 7.27 4.42
N LEU A 138 -14.59 5.98 4.12
CA LEU A 138 -13.79 5.46 3.00
C LEU A 138 -14.37 5.82 1.63
N ARG A 139 -15.69 6.06 1.57
CA ARG A 139 -16.45 6.42 0.36
C ARG A 139 -16.53 7.91 0.09
N LYS A 140 -15.95 8.75 0.95
CA LYS A 140 -15.97 10.20 0.74
C LYS A 140 -15.31 10.56 -0.59
N ALA A 141 -15.92 11.52 -1.28
CA ALA A 141 -15.35 12.09 -2.50
C ALA A 141 -13.91 12.58 -2.23
N PRO A 142 -12.96 12.37 -3.16
CA PRO A 142 -13.15 11.93 -4.56
C PRO A 142 -13.19 10.40 -4.80
N ALA A 143 -13.45 9.56 -3.79
CA ALA A 143 -13.53 8.11 -3.98
C ALA A 143 -14.61 7.68 -5.00
N PHE A 144 -14.36 6.59 -5.73
CA PHE A 144 -15.29 6.03 -6.71
C PHE A 144 -15.15 4.52 -6.89
N GLU A 145 -16.24 3.86 -7.29
CA GLU A 145 -16.27 2.41 -7.54
C GLU A 145 -15.73 2.06 -8.93
N GLU A 146 -14.85 1.07 -9.02
CA GLU A 146 -14.35 0.52 -10.27
C GLU A 146 -14.02 -0.98 -10.16
N ALA A 147 -14.63 -1.80 -11.03
CA ALA A 147 -14.39 -3.23 -11.11
C ALA A 147 -14.59 -4.00 -9.76
N SER A 148 -15.53 -3.54 -8.95
CA SER A 148 -15.86 -4.04 -7.59
C SER A 148 -14.87 -3.62 -6.48
N ASP A 149 -13.89 -2.78 -6.81
CA ASP A 149 -13.03 -2.14 -5.82
C ASP A 149 -13.45 -0.67 -5.66
N LEU A 150 -13.28 -0.14 -4.45
CA LEU A 150 -13.37 1.29 -4.20
C LEU A 150 -11.98 1.91 -4.40
N ILE A 151 -11.89 2.89 -5.29
CA ILE A 151 -10.67 3.65 -5.55
C ILE A 151 -10.76 4.97 -4.78
N SER A 152 -9.82 5.19 -3.87
CA SER A 152 -9.77 6.36 -2.98
C SER A 152 -8.42 7.07 -3.10
N PRO A 153 -8.34 8.36 -2.77
CA PRO A 153 -7.08 9.11 -2.82
C PRO A 153 -6.08 8.63 -1.76
N ILE A 154 -4.81 8.98 -1.96
CA ILE A 154 -3.74 8.63 -1.01
C ILE A 154 -3.96 9.22 0.39
N SER A 155 -4.70 10.34 0.51
CA SER A 155 -5.10 10.90 1.80
C SER A 155 -5.91 9.91 2.64
N ALA A 156 -6.84 9.18 2.00
CA ALA A 156 -7.59 8.11 2.65
C ALA A 156 -6.67 6.95 3.09
N ALA A 157 -5.64 6.61 2.30
CA ALA A 157 -4.63 5.63 2.72
C ALA A 157 -3.84 6.11 3.94
N VAL A 158 -3.48 7.39 4.01
CA VAL A 158 -2.80 7.97 5.18
C VAL A 158 -3.69 7.89 6.42
N ASP A 159 -4.98 8.19 6.31
CA ASP A 159 -5.91 8.09 7.44
C ASP A 159 -6.09 6.64 7.90
N VAL A 160 -6.24 5.69 6.97
CA VAL A 160 -6.30 4.25 7.27
C VAL A 160 -5.00 3.78 7.94
N ALA A 161 -3.85 4.15 7.40
CA ALA A 161 -2.54 3.80 7.95
C ALA A 161 -2.35 4.36 9.36
N ARG A 162 -2.71 5.63 9.59
CA ARG A 162 -2.65 6.24 10.92
C ARG A 162 -3.52 5.46 11.91
N ARG A 163 -4.78 5.18 11.58
CA ARG A 163 -5.68 4.41 12.46
C ARG A 163 -5.20 3.00 12.73
N ALA A 164 -4.64 2.33 11.73
CA ALA A 164 -4.03 1.01 11.91
C ALA A 164 -2.84 1.06 12.87
N ALA A 165 -1.96 2.06 12.73
CA ALA A 165 -0.80 2.25 13.60
C ALA A 165 -1.20 2.65 15.03
N GLU A 166 -2.23 3.47 15.21
CA GLU A 166 -2.81 3.80 16.53
C GLU A 166 -3.36 2.54 17.23
N ARG A 167 -3.92 1.60 16.47
CA ARG A 167 -4.52 0.36 16.99
C ARG A 167 -3.50 -0.73 17.31
N ASP A 168 -2.45 -0.88 16.51
CA ASP A 168 -1.35 -1.82 16.74
C ASP A 168 0.02 -1.11 16.70
N PRO A 169 0.29 -0.25 17.70
CA PRO A 169 1.54 0.52 17.74
C PRO A 169 2.75 -0.39 17.95
N TYR A 170 2.56 -1.56 18.58
CA TYR A 170 3.64 -2.47 18.90
C TYR A 170 4.38 -2.98 17.66
N ARG A 171 3.64 -3.46 16.65
CA ARG A 171 4.26 -3.99 15.42
C ARG A 171 4.97 -2.91 14.62
N VAL A 172 4.41 -1.71 14.58
CA VAL A 172 5.01 -0.56 13.89
C VAL A 172 6.28 -0.10 14.60
N LEU A 173 6.26 0.02 15.93
CA LEU A 173 7.44 0.43 16.68
C LEU A 173 8.55 -0.62 16.66
N GLN A 174 8.20 -1.91 16.68
CA GLN A 174 9.18 -2.99 16.50
C GLN A 174 9.85 -2.92 15.12
N TYR A 175 9.09 -2.58 14.07
CA TYR A 175 9.65 -2.32 12.75
C TYR A 175 10.61 -1.13 12.78
N VAL A 176 10.20 -0.01 13.38
CA VAL A 176 11.02 1.21 13.51
C VAL A 176 12.35 0.91 14.22
N GLU A 177 12.31 0.17 15.33
CA GLU A 177 13.53 -0.20 16.08
C GLU A 177 14.50 -1.06 15.25
N ARG A 178 13.95 -2.00 14.46
CA ARG A 178 14.77 -2.82 13.56
C ARG A 178 15.42 -1.97 12.47
N GLU A 179 14.64 -1.11 11.80
CA GLU A 179 15.15 -0.24 10.75
C GLU A 179 16.24 0.72 11.27
N GLU A 180 16.11 1.22 12.51
CA GLU A 180 17.15 2.05 13.12
C GLU A 180 18.42 1.28 13.44
N ALA A 181 18.29 0.03 13.92
CA ALA A 181 19.44 -0.82 14.16
C ALA A 181 20.16 -1.14 12.84
N ASP A 182 19.41 -1.41 11.77
CA ASP A 182 19.96 -1.67 10.44
C ASP A 182 20.63 -0.41 9.87
N ALA A 183 19.96 0.75 9.94
CA ALA A 183 20.53 2.03 9.49
C ALA A 183 21.78 2.43 10.29
N ALA A 184 21.81 2.22 11.60
CA ALA A 184 22.99 2.48 12.43
C ALA A 184 24.16 1.56 12.04
N ARG A 185 23.90 0.28 11.78
CA ARG A 185 24.91 -0.66 11.30
C ARG A 185 25.43 -0.26 9.93
N GLU A 186 24.54 0.03 8.98
CA GLU A 186 24.91 0.47 7.62
C GLU A 186 25.65 1.80 7.64
N GLY A 187 25.32 2.70 8.56
CA GLY A 187 26.03 3.95 8.78
C GLY A 187 27.44 3.79 9.37
N ILE A 188 27.80 2.61 9.90
CA ILE A 188 29.17 2.31 10.37
C ILE A 188 29.95 1.52 9.31
N TYR A 189 29.32 0.52 8.70
CA TYR A 189 30.00 -0.46 7.85
C TYR A 189 29.72 -0.32 6.35
N GLY A 190 28.77 0.54 5.96
CA GLY A 190 28.26 0.59 4.60
C GLY A 190 27.32 -0.58 4.32
N ARG A 191 26.91 -0.71 3.06
CA ARG A 191 26.02 -1.79 2.60
C ARG A 191 26.51 -2.38 1.30
N PHE A 192 26.55 -3.71 1.23
CA PHE A 192 26.92 -4.42 0.01
C PHE A 192 25.72 -5.11 -0.62
N TYR A 193 25.40 -4.73 -1.86
CA TYR A 193 24.38 -5.36 -2.69
C TYR A 193 25.03 -6.36 -3.64
N ARG A 194 24.72 -7.65 -3.48
CA ARG A 194 25.16 -8.67 -4.44
C ARG A 194 24.49 -8.45 -5.79
N GLY A 195 25.29 -8.28 -6.85
CA GLY A 195 24.79 -8.21 -8.23
C GLY A 195 24.35 -9.58 -8.76
N ARG A 196 23.54 -9.59 -9.83
CA ARG A 196 23.30 -10.80 -10.63
C ARG A 196 24.37 -10.91 -11.71
N GLY A 197 25.19 -11.97 -11.65
CA GLY A 197 26.15 -12.33 -12.70
C GLY A 197 27.61 -11.97 -12.39
N PRO A 198 28.51 -11.95 -13.40
CA PRO A 198 29.95 -11.74 -13.22
C PRO A 198 30.34 -10.31 -12.83
N ASN A 199 29.40 -9.36 -12.91
CA ASN A 199 29.60 -8.02 -12.40
C ASN A 199 29.50 -8.09 -10.87
N GLY A 200 30.65 -7.96 -10.20
CA GLY A 200 30.77 -7.88 -8.75
C GLY A 200 29.74 -6.88 -8.19
N GLY A 201 29.22 -7.19 -7.01
CA GLY A 201 28.17 -6.40 -6.38
C GLY A 201 28.52 -4.92 -6.18
N MET A 202 27.53 -4.15 -5.77
CA MET A 202 27.65 -2.72 -5.51
C MET A 202 27.85 -2.49 -4.01
N GLU A 203 28.95 -1.85 -3.63
CA GLU A 203 29.19 -1.38 -2.28
C GLU A 203 28.77 0.08 -2.14
N ILE A 204 27.97 0.37 -1.12
CA ILE A 204 27.55 1.72 -0.72
C ILE A 204 28.33 2.08 0.54
N SER A 205 28.99 3.24 0.52
CA SER A 205 29.82 3.66 1.65
C SER A 205 28.96 4.02 2.86
N PRO A 206 29.51 3.92 4.09
CA PRO A 206 28.82 4.34 5.31
C PRO A 206 28.31 5.78 5.24
N GLU A 207 29.05 6.70 4.60
CA GLU A 207 28.65 8.11 4.42
C GLU A 207 27.35 8.22 3.64
N ILE A 208 27.23 7.51 2.52
CA ILE A 208 26.03 7.51 1.68
C ILE A 208 24.87 6.88 2.45
N CYS A 209 25.10 5.77 3.16
CA CYS A 209 24.08 5.17 4.02
C CYS A 209 23.55 6.15 5.07
N ARG A 210 24.44 6.90 5.76
CA ARG A 210 24.02 7.93 6.72
C ARG A 210 23.24 9.07 6.07
N GLN A 211 23.66 9.52 4.88
CA GLN A 211 22.98 10.59 4.15
C GLN A 211 21.56 10.16 3.76
N VAL A 212 21.41 8.98 3.15
CA VAL A 212 20.10 8.45 2.74
C VAL A 212 19.19 8.21 3.95
N ASP A 213 19.73 7.74 5.07
CA ASP A 213 18.95 7.60 6.30
C ASP A 213 18.47 8.95 6.85
N GLU A 214 19.31 9.99 6.79
CA GLU A 214 18.92 11.34 7.22
C GLU A 214 17.82 11.93 6.32
N GLU A 215 17.97 11.78 5.00
CA GLU A 215 17.08 12.38 4.00
C GLU A 215 15.74 11.64 3.89
N HIS A 216 15.73 10.30 4.00
CA HIS A 216 14.55 9.49 3.72
C HIS A 216 14.12 8.60 4.91
N GLY A 217 15.07 7.98 5.62
CA GLY A 217 14.76 7.01 6.67
C GLY A 217 14.18 7.63 7.94
N LYS A 218 14.87 8.62 8.50
CA LYS A 218 14.49 9.31 9.75
C LYS A 218 13.12 10.00 9.65
N PRO A 219 12.79 10.75 8.57
CA PRO A 219 11.47 11.36 8.43
C PRO A 219 10.34 10.34 8.48
N VAL A 220 10.48 9.20 7.80
CA VAL A 220 9.47 8.12 7.81
C VAL A 220 9.29 7.57 9.22
N ARG A 221 10.38 7.25 9.92
CA ARG A 221 10.32 6.71 11.28
C ARG A 221 9.78 7.71 12.30
N ALA A 222 9.96 9.01 12.08
CA ALA A 222 9.34 10.04 12.91
C ALA A 222 7.81 10.04 12.77
N ILE A 223 7.30 9.99 11.53
CA ILE A 223 5.85 9.93 11.25
C ILE A 223 5.24 8.65 11.86
N LEU A 224 5.89 7.49 11.70
CA LEU A 224 5.42 6.23 12.26
C LEU A 224 5.30 6.28 13.80
N ARG A 225 6.24 6.94 14.48
CA ARG A 225 6.16 7.14 15.94
C ARG A 225 5.04 8.08 16.34
N GLU A 226 4.87 9.16 15.60
CA GLU A 226 3.80 10.12 15.80
C GLU A 226 2.43 9.42 15.74
N TRP A 227 2.20 8.60 14.71
CA TRP A 227 0.95 7.84 14.59
C TRP A 227 0.74 6.80 15.69
N CYS A 228 1.81 6.24 16.25
CA CYS A 228 1.69 5.33 17.39
C CYS A 228 1.39 6.05 18.72
N GLY A 229 1.13 7.37 18.72
CA GLY A 229 0.96 8.17 19.93
C GLY A 229 2.23 8.32 20.76
N ALA A 230 3.38 7.93 20.21
CA ALA A 230 4.62 7.80 20.95
C ALA A 230 5.45 9.09 20.86
N GLY A 231 5.44 9.88 21.92
CA GLY A 231 6.69 10.54 22.30
C GLY A 231 7.76 9.43 22.54
N PRO A 232 9.03 9.58 22.11
CA PRO A 232 10.06 8.52 22.22
C PRO A 232 10.28 7.95 23.63
N VAL A 233 9.87 8.70 24.66
CA VAL A 233 10.02 8.36 26.07
C VAL A 233 8.82 7.57 26.61
N ASP A 234 7.60 7.86 26.13
CA ASP A 234 6.38 7.37 26.77
C ASP A 234 6.13 5.89 26.47
N VAL A 235 6.27 5.47 25.21
CA VAL A 235 6.01 4.06 24.85
C VAL A 235 7.12 3.12 25.33
N ARG A 236 8.38 3.55 25.35
CA ARG A 236 9.46 2.74 25.95
C ARG A 236 9.27 2.58 27.45
N TYR A 237 8.82 3.65 28.13
CA TYR A 237 8.51 3.59 29.54
C TYR A 237 7.29 2.70 29.81
N GLU A 238 6.20 2.87 29.06
CA GLU A 238 4.99 2.07 29.23
C GLU A 238 5.23 0.59 28.94
N ILE A 239 5.96 0.24 27.86
CA ILE A 239 6.35 -1.14 27.57
C ILE A 239 7.26 -1.70 28.66
N ALA A 240 8.20 -0.90 29.18
CA ALA A 240 9.07 -1.32 30.27
C ALA A 240 8.26 -1.60 31.55
N VAL A 241 7.34 -0.70 31.91
CA VAL A 241 6.45 -0.83 33.07
C VAL A 241 5.53 -2.05 32.92
N LEU A 242 4.93 -2.26 31.75
CA LEU A 242 4.06 -3.42 31.52
C LEU A 242 4.84 -4.74 31.56
N ARG A 243 6.08 -4.75 31.06
CA ARG A 243 6.96 -5.93 31.16
C ARG A 243 7.39 -6.20 32.59
N GLU A 244 7.74 -5.16 33.34
CA GLU A 244 8.09 -5.27 34.76
C GLU A 244 6.91 -5.81 35.57
N GLU A 245 5.70 -5.30 35.34
CA GLU A 245 4.51 -5.79 36.05
C GLU A 245 4.15 -7.22 35.62
N THR A 246 4.30 -7.57 34.34
CA THR A 246 4.12 -8.96 33.88
C THR A 246 5.11 -9.91 34.56
N GLN A 247 6.38 -9.50 34.66
CA GLN A 247 7.41 -10.29 35.33
C GLN A 247 7.10 -10.43 36.83
N ARG A 248 6.70 -9.34 37.49
CA ARG A 248 6.29 -9.37 38.91
C ARG A 248 5.10 -10.30 39.15
N LEU A 249 4.12 -10.30 38.26
CA LEU A 249 2.96 -11.20 38.33
C LEU A 249 3.37 -12.67 38.12
N GLN A 250 4.32 -12.95 37.23
CA GLN A 250 4.88 -14.30 37.05
C GLN A 250 5.65 -14.78 38.29
N GLU A 251 6.46 -13.91 38.89
CA GLU A 251 7.19 -14.21 40.12
C GLU A 251 6.23 -14.47 41.29
N LEU A 252 5.19 -13.64 41.45
CA LEU A 252 4.16 -13.82 42.48
C LEU A 252 3.38 -15.12 42.27
N ALA A 253 2.99 -15.43 41.04
CA ALA A 253 2.29 -16.68 40.71
C ALA A 253 3.16 -17.90 41.03
N THR A 254 4.46 -17.85 40.69
CA THR A 254 5.42 -18.92 41.00
C THR A 254 5.57 -19.10 42.51
N SER A 255 5.72 -18.01 43.26
CA SER A 255 5.80 -18.04 44.73
C SER A 255 4.54 -18.63 45.37
N ALA A 256 3.36 -18.28 44.87
CA ALA A 256 2.09 -18.84 45.34
C ALA A 256 1.96 -20.34 45.05
N LEU A 257 2.40 -20.80 43.87
CA LEU A 257 2.44 -22.22 43.52
C LEU A 257 3.37 -23.00 44.45
N ASP A 258 4.54 -22.46 44.79
CA ASP A 258 5.50 -23.11 45.68
C ASP A 258 5.01 -23.14 47.13
N ALA A 259 4.33 -22.10 47.60
CA ALA A 259 3.66 -22.10 48.90
C ALA A 259 2.57 -23.17 48.98
N LEU A 260 1.75 -23.32 47.93
CA LEU A 260 0.73 -24.38 47.84
C LEU A 260 1.33 -25.78 47.83
N ARG A 261 2.45 -25.99 47.11
CA ARG A 261 3.18 -27.26 47.09
C ARG A 261 3.74 -27.59 48.49
N THR A 262 4.34 -26.61 49.16
CA THR A 262 4.90 -26.77 50.51
C THR A 262 3.82 -27.08 51.56
N ALA A 263 2.63 -26.51 51.40
CA ALA A 263 1.46 -26.80 52.25
C ALA A 263 0.77 -28.15 51.93
N GLY A 264 1.31 -28.96 51.00
CA GLY A 264 0.75 -30.26 50.62
C GLY A 264 -0.40 -30.20 49.61
N ASN A 265 -0.78 -29.02 49.13
CA ASN A 265 -1.86 -28.80 48.16
C ASN A 265 -1.38 -28.96 46.70
N VAL A 266 -0.60 -30.01 46.44
CA VAL A 266 0.09 -30.26 45.16
C VAL A 266 -0.89 -30.38 43.98
N ARG A 267 -2.06 -30.99 44.19
CA ARG A 267 -3.09 -31.11 43.14
C ARG A 267 -3.65 -29.76 42.70
N THR A 268 -3.83 -28.84 43.63
CA THR A 268 -4.34 -27.49 43.35
C THR A 268 -3.29 -26.64 42.64
N ALA A 269 -2.03 -26.71 43.08
CA ALA A 269 -0.90 -26.03 42.41
C ALA A 269 -0.76 -26.50 40.95
N ASN A 270 -0.74 -27.80 40.70
CA ASN A 270 -0.58 -28.36 39.35
C ASN A 270 -1.77 -28.04 38.43
N ARG A 271 -2.97 -27.82 38.97
CA ARG A 271 -4.14 -27.37 38.18
C ARG A 271 -3.97 -25.93 37.74
N ILE A 272 -3.61 -25.03 38.67
CA ILE A 272 -3.41 -23.60 38.39
C ILE A 272 -2.27 -23.40 37.39
N GLU A 273 -1.16 -24.12 37.55
CA GLU A 273 -0.02 -24.07 36.63
C GLU A 273 -0.39 -24.44 35.18
N ARG A 274 -1.25 -25.45 35.00
CA ARG A 274 -1.77 -25.84 33.68
C ARG A 274 -2.72 -24.79 33.09
N GLU A 275 -3.57 -24.19 33.92
CA GLU A 275 -4.49 -23.13 33.51
C GLU A 275 -3.71 -21.86 33.10
N SER A 276 -2.60 -21.53 33.79
CA SER A 276 -1.74 -20.39 33.45
C SER A 276 -0.80 -20.62 32.26
N ALA A 277 -0.42 -21.87 31.98
CA ALA A 277 0.44 -22.22 30.86
C ALA A 277 -0.29 -22.26 29.50
N THR A 278 -1.62 -22.17 29.50
CA THR A 278 -2.43 -22.17 28.27
C THR A 278 -2.65 -20.71 27.85
N PRO A 279 -2.08 -20.23 26.73
CA PRO A 279 -2.31 -18.86 26.29
C PRO A 279 -3.81 -18.63 26.05
N ARG A 280 -4.39 -17.67 26.76
CA ARG A 280 -5.76 -17.20 26.49
C ARG A 280 -5.75 -16.58 25.10
N LYS A 281 -6.44 -17.22 24.14
CA LYS A 281 -6.82 -16.55 22.89
C LYS A 281 -7.73 -15.39 23.27
N LEU A 282 -7.27 -14.17 23.09
CA LEU A 282 -8.12 -12.98 23.13
C LEU A 282 -9.14 -13.13 21.98
N SER A 283 -10.43 -13.16 22.35
CA SER A 283 -11.57 -13.20 21.43
C SER A 283 -11.90 -11.83 20.90
#